data_AF-A0A2V8HCY1-F1
#
_entry.id   AF-A0A2V8HCY1-F1
#
_cell.length_a   1.000
_cell.length_b   1.000
_cell.length_c   1.000
_cell.angle_alpha   90.00
_cell.angle_beta   90.00
_cell.angle_gamma   90.00
#
_symmetry.space_group_name_H-M   'P 1'
#
loop_
_entity.id
_entity.type
_entity.pdbx_description
1 polymer ?
#
loop_
_entity_poly.entity_id
_entity_poly.type
_entity_poly.pdbx_seq_one_letter_code
_entity_poly.pdbx_strand_id
1 'polypeptide(L)'
;MIAEQNGIERAGHVREKLTWLISYAETVRMLTKMSAIRCTLKDGIAVPDTAAVNIAKLHFASNYHQALMHVQDLTGGLLVTGPGEEDLKNPETGKYIERYLGGAAGVSGEHRLRMINLISDLTTGDFGGYQATLAIHAEGSLEAEKLTILREYDRERVKSYARWVAGV
;
A
#
# COMPACT_ATOMS: atom_id res chain seq x y z
N MET A 1 3.26 7.29 -12.78
CA MET A 1 2.04 7.47 -13.61
C MET A 1 1.13 8.60 -13.13
N ILE A 2 0.29 8.50 -12.08
CA ILE A 2 -0.67 9.59 -11.76
C ILE A 2 0.02 10.93 -11.40
N ALA A 3 1.13 10.89 -10.65
CA ALA A 3 1.91 12.08 -10.33
C ALA A 3 2.55 12.74 -11.58
N GLU A 4 2.92 11.95 -12.59
CA GLU A 4 3.39 12.46 -13.89
C GLU A 4 2.24 13.07 -14.69
N GLN A 5 1.08 12.39 -14.73
CA GLN A 5 -0.13 12.90 -15.39
C GLN A 5 -0.63 14.19 -14.75
N ASN A 6 -0.46 14.36 -13.44
CA ASN A 6 -0.74 15.60 -12.73
C ASN A 6 0.38 16.66 -12.90
N GLY A 7 1.56 16.28 -13.42
CA GLY A 7 2.71 17.18 -13.59
C GLY A 7 3.43 17.55 -12.30
N ILE A 8 3.21 16.81 -11.20
CA ILE A 8 3.68 17.14 -9.85
C ILE A 8 4.86 16.27 -9.38
N GLU A 9 5.29 15.28 -10.16
CA GLU A 9 6.32 14.29 -9.82
C GLU A 9 7.62 14.88 -9.26
N ARG A 10 8.00 16.10 -9.67
CA ARG A 10 9.24 16.76 -9.24
C ARG A 10 9.15 17.43 -7.88
N ALA A 11 7.95 17.62 -7.33
CA ALA A 11 7.78 18.28 -6.03
C ALA A 11 8.34 17.40 -4.91
N GLY A 12 9.01 18.03 -3.92
CA GLY A 12 9.68 17.31 -2.83
C GLY A 12 8.73 16.39 -2.05
N HIS A 13 7.57 16.93 -1.63
CA HIS A 13 6.56 16.18 -0.90
C HIS A 13 5.89 15.07 -1.73
N VAL A 14 5.95 15.13 -3.07
CA VAL A 14 5.48 14.05 -3.95
C VAL A 14 6.49 12.91 -3.98
N ARG A 15 7.78 13.24 -4.19
CA ARG A 15 8.88 12.27 -4.17
C ARG A 15 9.00 11.55 -2.83
N GLU A 16 8.75 12.26 -1.73
CA GLU A 16 8.72 11.67 -0.39
C GLU A 16 7.65 10.59 -0.27
N LYS A 17 6.41 10.87 -0.69
CA LYS A 17 5.31 9.89 -0.69
C LYS A 17 5.58 8.71 -1.60
N LEU A 18 6.12 8.95 -2.79
CA LEU A 18 6.53 7.88 -3.71
C LEU A 18 7.62 7.00 -3.09
N THR A 19 8.61 7.61 -2.45
CA THR A 19 9.69 6.89 -1.76
C THR A 19 9.15 6.06 -0.60
N TRP A 20 8.20 6.60 0.17
CA TRP A 20 7.52 5.87 1.23
C TRP A 20 6.74 4.67 0.68
N LEU A 21 5.95 4.84 -0.38
CA LEU A 21 5.18 3.77 -1.03
C LEU A 21 6.08 2.65 -1.55
N ILE A 22 7.21 3.01 -2.18
CA ILE A 22 8.24 2.06 -2.62
C ILE A 22 8.78 1.28 -1.42
N SER A 23 9.19 1.97 -0.36
CA SER A 23 9.78 1.35 0.83
C SER A 23 8.81 0.41 1.51
N TYR A 24 7.53 0.80 1.63
CA TYR A 24 6.46 -0.03 2.19
C TYR A 24 6.26 -1.32 1.38
N ALA A 25 6.07 -1.20 0.06
CA ALA A 25 5.84 -2.35 -0.80
C ALA A 25 7.05 -3.31 -0.84
N GLU A 26 8.26 -2.76 -0.95
CA GLU A 26 9.48 -3.55 -0.97
C GLU A 26 9.78 -4.21 0.38
N THR A 27 9.48 -3.56 1.50
CA THR A 27 9.64 -4.17 2.83
C THR A 27 8.78 -5.43 2.96
N VAL A 28 7.51 -5.38 2.56
CA VAL A 28 6.64 -6.57 2.55
C VAL A 28 7.22 -7.67 1.65
N ARG A 29 7.61 -7.35 0.41
CA ARG A 29 8.19 -8.31 -0.54
C ARG A 29 9.46 -8.97 0.00
N MET A 30 10.35 -8.18 0.60
CA MET A 30 11.60 -8.67 1.18
C MET A 30 11.35 -9.62 2.35
N LEU A 31 10.41 -9.28 3.24
CA LEU A 31 10.05 -10.15 4.37
C LEU A 31 9.39 -11.45 3.90
N THR A 32 8.51 -11.39 2.90
CA THR A 32 7.92 -12.59 2.27
C THR A 32 8.99 -13.47 1.63
N LYS A 33 9.97 -12.88 0.94
CA LYS A 33 11.08 -13.66 0.37
C LYS A 33 11.95 -14.28 1.48
N MET A 34 12.20 -13.53 2.55
CA MET A 34 12.96 -14.01 3.69
C MET A 34 12.26 -15.19 4.38
N SER A 35 10.93 -15.17 4.49
CA SER A 35 10.20 -16.29 5.09
C SER A 35 10.33 -17.58 4.29
N ALA A 36 10.39 -17.49 2.96
CA ALA A 36 10.66 -18.62 2.08
C ALA A 36 12.13 -19.09 2.21
N ILE A 37 13.10 -18.17 2.25
CA ILE A 37 14.53 -18.52 2.39
C ILE A 37 14.79 -19.23 3.72
N ARG A 38 14.14 -18.79 4.80
CA ARG A 38 14.30 -19.35 6.15
C ARG A 38 13.34 -20.50 6.46
N CYS A 39 12.75 -21.11 5.44
CA CYS A 39 11.84 -22.22 5.63
C CYS A 39 12.48 -23.38 6.42
N THR A 40 11.64 -24.14 7.10
CA THR A 40 12.03 -25.40 7.75
C THR A 40 11.31 -26.56 7.07
N LEU A 41 11.98 -27.71 6.96
CA LEU A 41 11.35 -28.91 6.40
C LEU A 41 10.58 -29.65 7.50
N LYS A 42 9.30 -29.90 7.25
CA LYS A 42 8.45 -30.78 8.08
C LYS A 42 7.85 -31.85 7.16
N ASP A 43 8.18 -33.11 7.41
CA ASP A 43 7.71 -34.25 6.61
C ASP A 43 7.96 -34.10 5.10
N GLY A 44 9.10 -33.53 4.73
CA GLY A 44 9.47 -33.26 3.34
C GLY A 44 8.81 -32.02 2.71
N ILE A 45 7.96 -31.31 3.47
CA ILE A 45 7.30 -30.07 3.04
C ILE A 45 8.06 -28.86 3.59
N ALA A 46 8.37 -27.90 2.72
CA ALA A 46 8.94 -26.62 3.13
C ALA A 46 7.87 -25.74 3.78
N VAL A 47 8.01 -25.48 5.07
CA VAL A 47 7.15 -24.60 5.86
C VAL A 47 7.86 -23.26 6.06
N PRO A 48 7.27 -22.12 5.68
CA PRO A 48 7.94 -20.82 5.79
C PRO A 48 8.24 -20.46 7.25
N ASP A 49 9.23 -19.59 7.45
CA ASP A 49 9.50 -18.97 8.76
C ASP A 49 8.28 -18.15 9.19
N THR A 50 7.54 -18.67 10.18
CA THR A 50 6.28 -18.10 10.65
C THR A 50 6.46 -16.74 11.30
N ALA A 51 7.58 -16.52 11.99
CA ALA A 51 7.88 -15.23 12.59
C ALA A 51 8.08 -14.16 11.50
N ALA A 52 8.81 -14.48 10.43
CA ALA A 52 8.97 -13.59 9.29
C ALA A 52 7.64 -13.30 8.57
N VAL A 53 6.77 -14.30 8.42
CA VAL A 53 5.41 -14.11 7.86
C VAL A 53 4.58 -13.16 8.72
N ASN A 54 4.53 -13.37 10.04
CA ASN A 54 3.75 -12.53 10.96
C ASN A 54 4.27 -11.09 10.98
N ILE A 55 5.58 -10.88 10.92
CA ILE A 55 6.17 -9.53 10.84
C ILE A 55 5.81 -8.85 9.50
N ALA A 56 5.88 -9.57 8.38
CA ALA A 56 5.48 -9.05 7.07
C ALA A 56 4.02 -8.61 7.07
N LYS A 57 3.15 -9.45 7.62
CA LYS A 57 1.72 -9.22 7.73
C LYS A 57 1.43 -7.98 8.58
N LEU A 58 2.01 -7.88 9.78
CA LEU A 58 1.80 -6.73 10.66
C LEU A 58 2.27 -5.43 10.00
N HIS A 59 3.41 -5.46 9.30
CA HIS A 59 3.91 -4.30 8.55
C HIS A 59 2.94 -3.90 7.43
N PHE A 60 2.45 -4.87 6.65
CA PHE A 60 1.43 -4.65 5.62
C PHE A 60 0.17 -4.01 6.22
N ALA A 61 -0.46 -4.68 7.18
CA ALA A 61 -1.77 -4.33 7.72
C ALA A 61 -1.77 -2.99 8.46
N SER A 62 -0.73 -2.73 9.28
CA SER A 62 -0.63 -1.50 10.07
C SER A 62 -0.42 -0.24 9.22
N ASN A 63 0.10 -0.38 8.01
CA ASN A 63 0.46 0.75 7.15
C ASN A 63 -0.39 0.86 5.87
N TYR A 64 -1.31 -0.09 5.63
CA TYR A 64 -2.10 -0.12 4.40
C TYR A 64 -2.93 1.15 4.20
N HIS A 65 -3.56 1.66 5.26
CA HIS A 65 -4.35 2.90 5.19
C HIS A 65 -3.49 4.13 4.87
N GLN A 66 -2.25 4.17 5.35
CA GLN A 66 -1.31 5.23 5.00
C GLN A 66 -0.89 5.12 3.53
N ALA A 67 -0.73 3.90 3.00
CA ALA A 67 -0.49 3.69 1.57
C ALA A 67 -1.66 4.20 0.72
N LEU A 68 -2.91 3.88 1.10
CA LEU A 68 -4.10 4.40 0.44
C LEU A 68 -4.13 5.94 0.48
N MET A 69 -3.91 6.53 1.65
CA MET A 69 -3.88 7.98 1.84
C MET A 69 -2.84 8.65 0.93
N HIS A 70 -1.63 8.09 0.80
CA HIS A 70 -0.61 8.64 -0.08
C HIS A 70 -1.02 8.58 -1.55
N VAL A 71 -1.63 7.49 -2.01
CA VAL A 71 -2.12 7.39 -3.39
C VAL A 71 -3.28 8.37 -3.64
N GLN A 72 -4.19 8.51 -2.67
CA GLN A 72 -5.30 9.46 -2.73
C GLN A 72 -4.79 10.91 -2.81
N ASP A 73 -3.85 11.29 -1.96
CA ASP A 73 -3.25 12.63 -1.92
C ASP A 73 -2.47 12.96 -3.21
N LEU A 74 -1.74 11.98 -3.76
CA LEU A 74 -1.06 12.14 -5.05
C LEU A 74 -2.03 12.33 -6.23
N THR A 75 -3.28 11.87 -6.09
CA THR A 75 -4.29 11.91 -7.15
C THR A 75 -5.15 13.17 -7.08
N GLY A 76 -5.61 13.53 -5.88
CA GLY A 76 -6.47 14.69 -5.62
C GLY A 76 -7.97 14.39 -5.66
N GLY A 77 -8.79 15.43 -5.46
CA GLY A 77 -10.22 15.32 -5.19
C GLY A 77 -11.10 14.76 -6.33
N LEU A 78 -10.57 14.68 -7.56
CA LEU A 78 -11.29 14.05 -8.68
C LEU A 78 -11.61 12.57 -8.41
N LEU A 79 -10.96 11.95 -7.42
CA LEU A 79 -11.31 10.60 -6.97
C LEU A 79 -12.78 10.44 -6.57
N VAL A 80 -13.40 11.48 -6.02
CA VAL A 80 -14.80 11.43 -5.54
C VAL A 80 -15.70 12.47 -6.21
N THR A 81 -15.13 13.30 -7.08
CA THR A 81 -15.84 14.39 -7.79
C THR A 81 -15.65 14.30 -9.30
N GLY A 82 -14.97 13.27 -9.80
CA GLY A 82 -14.72 13.07 -11.21
C GLY A 82 -16.01 12.84 -11.99
N PRO A 83 -16.11 13.39 -13.22
CA PRO A 83 -17.25 13.13 -14.10
C PRO A 83 -17.31 11.66 -14.53
N GLY A 84 -18.52 11.20 -14.83
CA GLY A 84 -18.79 9.85 -15.31
C GLY A 84 -18.45 9.67 -16.79
N GLU A 85 -18.61 8.43 -17.28
CA GLU A 85 -18.43 8.13 -18.70
C GLU A 85 -19.52 8.81 -19.55
N GLU A 86 -20.72 8.94 -18.99
CA GLU A 86 -21.87 9.64 -19.57
C GLU A 86 -21.55 11.11 -19.85
N ASP A 87 -20.85 11.79 -18.94
CA ASP A 87 -20.46 13.20 -19.11
C ASP A 87 -19.40 13.36 -20.20
N LEU A 88 -18.49 12.38 -20.31
CA LEU A 88 -17.44 12.35 -21.35
C LEU A 88 -18.03 12.12 -22.74
N LYS A 89 -19.00 11.22 -22.86
CA LYS A 89 -19.66 10.88 -24.15
C LYS A 89 -20.70 11.92 -24.57
N ASN A 90 -21.17 12.77 -23.66
CA ASN A 90 -22.17 13.78 -23.96
C ASN A 90 -21.57 14.91 -24.85
N PRO A 91 -22.17 15.21 -26.02
CA PRO A 91 -21.69 16.24 -26.95
C PRO A 91 -21.58 17.65 -26.34
N GLU A 92 -22.38 17.96 -25.31
CA GLU A 92 -22.41 19.27 -24.67
C GLU A 92 -21.31 19.42 -23.61
N THR A 93 -21.02 18.37 -22.84
CA THR A 93 -20.09 18.40 -21.69
C THR A 93 -18.72 17.82 -21.97
N GLY A 94 -18.59 16.82 -22.85
CA GLY A 94 -17.33 16.13 -23.13
C GLY A 94 -16.20 17.05 -23.58
N LYS A 95 -16.53 18.09 -24.35
CA LYS A 95 -15.57 19.13 -24.77
C LYS A 95 -14.94 19.91 -23.60
N TYR A 96 -15.66 20.05 -22.49
CA TYR A 96 -15.15 20.73 -21.29
C TYR A 96 -14.27 19.80 -20.47
N ILE A 97 -14.57 18.50 -20.42
CA ILE A 97 -13.73 17.50 -19.78
C ILE A 97 -12.36 17.48 -20.45
N GLU A 98 -12.30 17.39 -21.78
CA GLU A 98 -11.03 17.39 -22.49
C GLU A 98 -10.25 18.70 -22.29
N ARG A 99 -10.95 19.84 -22.25
CA ARG A 99 -10.33 21.15 -22.06
C ARG A 99 -9.81 21.40 -20.65
N TYR A 100 -10.53 20.98 -19.62
CA TYR A 100 -10.26 21.37 -18.23
C TYR A 100 -9.68 20.26 -17.37
N LEU A 101 -9.88 18.99 -17.73
CA LEU A 101 -9.36 17.85 -16.97
C LEU A 101 -8.14 17.21 -17.60
N GLY A 102 -7.60 17.79 -18.69
CA GLY A 102 -6.27 17.46 -19.22
C GLY A 102 -5.18 17.51 -18.14
N GLY A 103 -4.16 16.67 -18.31
CA GLY A 103 -3.03 16.58 -17.40
C GLY A 103 -1.83 17.41 -17.83
N ALA A 104 -0.64 16.97 -17.42
CA ALA A 104 0.63 17.43 -17.96
C ALA A 104 0.66 17.29 -19.50
N ALA A 105 1.62 17.99 -20.14
CA ALA A 105 1.70 18.08 -21.60
C ALA A 105 1.62 16.69 -22.27
N GLY A 106 0.61 16.50 -23.12
CA GLY A 106 0.35 15.25 -23.84
C GLY A 106 -0.64 14.28 -23.18
N VAL A 107 -1.19 14.60 -22.01
CA VAL A 107 -2.19 13.77 -21.33
C VAL A 107 -3.60 14.33 -21.55
N SER A 108 -4.44 13.62 -22.31
CA SER A 108 -5.85 13.97 -22.52
C SER A 108 -6.67 13.88 -21.23
N GLY A 109 -7.80 14.59 -21.21
CA GLY A 109 -8.73 14.54 -20.07
C GLY A 109 -9.26 13.13 -19.85
N GLU A 110 -9.63 12.44 -20.93
CA GLU A 110 -10.07 11.04 -20.87
C GLU A 110 -8.99 10.11 -20.28
N HIS A 111 -7.74 10.18 -20.74
CA HIS A 111 -6.68 9.30 -20.25
C HIS A 111 -6.40 9.50 -18.76
N ARG A 112 -6.44 10.75 -18.29
CA ARG A 112 -6.25 11.07 -16.89
C ARG A 112 -7.44 10.59 -16.04
N LEU A 113 -8.67 10.77 -16.52
CA LEU A 113 -9.87 10.27 -15.84
C LEU A 113 -9.89 8.76 -15.69
N ARG A 114 -9.47 8.00 -16.71
CA ARG A 114 -9.36 6.53 -16.61
C ARG A 114 -8.43 6.10 -15.48
N MET A 115 -7.29 6.79 -15.32
CA MET A 115 -6.36 6.51 -14.21
C MET A 115 -6.96 6.89 -12.86
N ILE A 116 -7.62 8.04 -12.76
CA ILE A 116 -8.29 8.50 -11.53
C ILE A 116 -9.40 7.51 -11.13
N ASN A 117 -10.20 7.01 -12.07
CA ASN A 117 -11.27 6.05 -11.79
C ASN A 117 -10.71 4.72 -11.28
N LEU A 118 -9.64 4.20 -11.89
CA LEU A 118 -8.96 3.00 -11.36
C LEU A 118 -8.49 3.22 -9.91
N ILE A 119 -7.88 4.37 -9.63
CA ILE A 119 -7.44 4.68 -8.26
C ILE A 119 -8.65 4.80 -7.32
N SER A 120 -9.74 5.42 -7.77
CA SER A 120 -10.97 5.54 -6.98
C SER A 120 -11.53 4.17 -6.60
N ASP A 121 -11.62 3.23 -7.53
CA ASP A 121 -12.06 1.86 -7.27
C ASP A 121 -11.16 1.16 -6.25
N LEU A 122 -9.84 1.34 -6.37
CA LEU A 122 -8.85 0.69 -5.51
C LEU A 122 -8.74 1.31 -4.11
N THR A 123 -9.04 2.60 -3.95
CA THR A 123 -8.73 3.31 -2.69
C THR A 123 -9.94 3.90 -1.98
N THR A 124 -11.08 4.06 -2.66
CA THR A 124 -12.15 4.94 -2.18
C THR A 124 -13.54 4.35 -2.33
N GLY A 125 -13.85 3.70 -3.47
CA GLY A 125 -15.14 3.07 -3.72
C GLY A 125 -15.37 1.84 -2.85
N ASP A 126 -16.50 1.15 -3.09
CA ASP A 126 -16.91 -0.03 -2.30
C ASP A 126 -15.82 -1.10 -2.23
N PHE A 127 -15.14 -1.35 -3.35
CA PHE A 127 -14.01 -2.27 -3.40
C PHE A 127 -12.84 -1.79 -2.55
N GLY A 128 -12.41 -0.53 -2.70
CA GLY A 128 -11.34 0.06 -1.90
C GLY A 128 -11.64 0.06 -0.39
N GLY A 129 -12.85 0.42 0.01
CA GLY A 129 -13.29 0.38 1.41
C GLY A 129 -13.32 -1.04 1.98
N TYR A 130 -13.79 -2.01 1.18
CA TYR A 130 -13.72 -3.42 1.53
C TYR A 130 -12.26 -3.87 1.72
N GLN A 131 -11.37 -3.57 0.78
CA GLN A 131 -9.95 -3.93 0.87
C GLN A 131 -9.25 -3.28 2.06
N ALA A 132 -9.56 -2.01 2.36
CA ALA A 132 -9.03 -1.30 3.51
C ALA A 132 -9.37 -2.03 4.82
N THR A 133 -10.63 -2.44 4.98
CA THR A 133 -11.07 -3.19 6.15
C THR A 133 -10.47 -4.59 6.19
N LEU A 134 -10.46 -5.28 5.04
CA LEU A 134 -9.90 -6.62 4.90
C LEU A 134 -8.42 -6.65 5.27
N ALA A 135 -7.64 -5.66 4.84
CA ALA A 135 -6.21 -5.56 5.15
C ALA A 135 -5.92 -5.54 6.66
N ILE A 136 -6.84 -5.04 7.49
CA ILE A 136 -6.70 -5.05 8.95
C ILE A 136 -7.10 -6.39 9.57
N HIS A 137 -8.17 -7.03 9.06
CA HIS A 137 -8.87 -8.10 9.79
C HIS A 137 -8.87 -9.47 9.12
N ALA A 138 -8.31 -9.63 7.92
CA ALA A 138 -8.41 -10.86 7.12
C ALA A 138 -8.05 -12.14 7.90
N GLU A 139 -7.07 -12.09 8.80
CA GLU A 139 -6.66 -13.24 9.60
C GLU A 139 -6.53 -12.88 11.10
N GLY A 140 -7.41 -12.00 11.59
CA GLY A 140 -7.45 -11.56 12.99
C GLY A 140 -7.10 -10.09 13.16
N SER A 141 -7.21 -9.58 14.39
CA SER A 141 -6.89 -8.18 14.69
C SER A 141 -5.39 -7.91 14.69
N LEU A 142 -4.99 -6.65 14.51
CA LEU A 142 -3.59 -6.22 14.64
C LEU A 142 -2.97 -6.61 16.00
N GLU A 143 -3.76 -6.63 17.07
CA GLU A 143 -3.29 -7.05 18.39
C GLU A 143 -3.04 -8.56 18.46
N ALA A 144 -3.86 -9.37 17.79
CA ALA A 144 -3.62 -10.81 17.71
C ALA A 144 -2.28 -11.10 17.04
N GLU A 145 -1.94 -10.36 15.97
CA GLU A 145 -0.65 -10.49 15.28
C GLU A 145 0.53 -10.09 16.17
N LYS A 146 0.43 -8.95 16.86
CA LYS A 146 1.46 -8.50 17.81
C LYS A 146 1.72 -9.53 18.91
N LEU A 147 0.65 -10.13 19.45
CA LEU A 147 0.77 -11.18 20.46
C LEU A 147 1.46 -12.43 19.91
N THR A 148 1.14 -12.84 18.68
CA THR A 148 1.81 -13.97 18.03
C THR A 148 3.31 -13.70 17.84
N ILE A 149 3.68 -12.54 17.31
CA ILE A 149 5.10 -12.14 17.17
C ILE A 149 5.82 -12.16 18.52
N LEU A 150 5.20 -11.59 19.56
CA LEU A 150 5.78 -11.56 20.90
C LEU A 150 5.98 -12.95 21.49
N ARG A 151 5.09 -13.90 21.19
CA ARG A 151 5.18 -15.30 21.63
C ARG A 151 6.27 -16.07 20.88
N GLU A 152 6.39 -15.87 19.58
CA GLU A 152 7.36 -16.57 18.72
C GLU A 152 8.79 -16.02 18.87
N TYR A 153 8.97 -14.78 19.32
CA TYR A 153 10.29 -14.17 19.45
C TYR A 153 11.15 -14.81 20.56
N ASP A 154 12.41 -15.13 20.22
CA ASP A 154 13.40 -15.65 21.17
C ASP A 154 13.89 -14.55 22.13
N ARG A 155 13.12 -14.38 23.21
CA ARG A 155 13.39 -13.41 24.27
C ARG A 155 14.58 -13.78 25.13
N GLU A 156 14.89 -15.07 25.29
CA GLU A 156 16.02 -15.48 26.12
C GLU A 156 17.35 -15.21 25.43
N ARG A 157 17.42 -15.31 24.10
CA ARG A 157 18.62 -14.88 23.35
C ARG A 157 18.97 -13.41 23.61
N VAL A 158 18.00 -12.50 23.50
CA VAL A 158 18.26 -11.07 23.73
C VAL A 158 18.54 -10.74 25.19
N LYS A 159 17.85 -11.40 26.14
CA LYS A 159 18.13 -11.23 27.57
C LYS A 159 19.53 -11.72 27.91
N SER A 160 19.94 -12.88 27.38
CA SER A 160 21.26 -13.45 27.62
C SER A 160 22.35 -12.57 27.05
N TYR A 161 22.15 -12.01 25.86
CA TYR A 161 23.07 -11.03 25.29
C TYR A 161 23.17 -9.76 26.15
N ALA A 162 22.04 -9.22 26.62
CA ALA A 162 22.03 -8.05 27.49
C ALA A 162 22.76 -8.31 28.82
N ARG A 163 22.51 -9.47 29.45
CA ARG A 163 23.20 -9.94 30.66
C ARG A 163 24.71 -10.03 30.46
N TRP A 164 25.12 -10.64 29.35
CA TRP A 164 26.53 -10.75 28.97
C TRP A 164 27.21 -9.38 28.83
N VAL A 165 26.60 -8.43 28.12
CA VAL A 165 27.15 -7.07 27.97
C VAL A 165 27.19 -6.32 29.31
N ALA A 166 26.20 -6.56 30.19
CA ALA A 166 26.12 -5.93 31.50
C ALA A 166 26.99 -6.61 32.58
N GLY A 167 27.59 -7.76 32.30
CA GLY A 167 28.39 -8.52 33.25
C GLY A 167 27.59 -9.17 34.40
N VAL A 168 26.31 -9.50 34.16
CA VAL A 168 25.40 -10.16 35.13
C VAL A 168 24.88 -11.50 34.63
#